data_AF-A0A3A8S694-F1
#
_entry.id   AF-A0A3A8S694-F1
#
_cell.length_a   1.000
_cell.length_b   1.000
_cell.length_c   1.000
_cell.angle_alpha   90.00
_cell.angle_beta   90.00
_cell.angle_gamma   90.00
#
_symmetry.space_group_name_H-M   'P 1'
#
loop_
_entity.id
_entity.type
_entity.pdbx_description
1 polymer ?
#
loop_
_entity_poly.entity_id
_entity_poly.type
_entity_poly.pdbx_seq_one_letter_code
_entity_poly.pdbx_strand_id
1 'polypeptide(L)'
;LESYADDELTRDYGRWCERREQPGDCLRLLDEGPLLASDGKYALAMAIAMDSVWQETADALKAVANPEALLATVTASVTMYMLLWALPEPVSKGLAALLTATAIAYLGVDTVWRLLDGWVSLVRKVD
;
A
#
# COMPACT_ATOMS: atom_id res chain seq x y z
N LEU A 1 -15.50 -4.53 -29.03
CA LEU A 1 -16.13 -4.11 -27.76
C LEU A 1 -15.05 -3.68 -26.77
N GLU A 2 -14.04 -4.50 -26.50
CA GLU A 2 -12.91 -4.14 -25.62
C GLU A 2 -12.17 -2.86 -26.05
N SER A 3 -11.85 -2.70 -27.33
CA SER A 3 -11.18 -1.47 -27.82
C SER A 3 -11.96 -0.17 -27.55
N TYR A 4 -13.30 -0.20 -27.67
CA TYR A 4 -14.12 0.98 -27.42
C TYR A 4 -14.19 1.34 -25.93
N ALA A 5 -14.19 0.33 -25.05
CA ALA A 5 -14.15 0.53 -23.60
C ALA A 5 -12.79 1.11 -23.15
N ASP A 6 -11.71 0.72 -23.82
CA ASP A 6 -10.36 1.22 -23.55
C ASP A 6 -10.16 2.66 -24.04
N ASP A 7 -10.76 3.02 -25.18
CA ASP A 7 -10.82 4.41 -25.67
C ASP A 7 -11.58 5.32 -24.68
N GLU A 8 -12.73 4.86 -24.19
CA GLU A 8 -13.54 5.58 -23.20
C GLU A 8 -12.78 5.77 -21.89
N LEU A 9 -12.17 4.70 -21.36
CA LEU A 9 -11.37 4.75 -20.14
C LEU A 9 -10.19 5.71 -20.27
N THR A 10 -9.54 5.75 -21.43
CA THR A 10 -8.42 6.64 -21.69
C THR A 10 -8.86 8.10 -21.74
N ARG A 11 -10.03 8.38 -22.32
CA ARG A 11 -10.64 9.71 -22.29
C ARG A 11 -11.03 10.13 -20.88
N ASP A 12 -11.52 9.20 -20.07
CA ASP A 12 -11.93 9.43 -18.68
C ASP A 12 -10.74 9.71 -17.78
N TYR A 13 -9.63 9.01 -18.00
CA TYR A 13 -8.34 9.30 -17.41
C TYR A 13 -7.87 10.73 -17.71
N GLY A 14 -7.93 11.17 -18.97
CA GLY A 14 -7.58 12.55 -19.33
C GLY A 14 -8.42 13.60 -18.57
N ARG A 15 -9.74 13.39 -18.47
CA ARG A 15 -10.63 14.26 -17.68
C ARG A 15 -10.35 14.21 -16.18
N TRP A 16 -9.87 13.08 -15.67
CA TRP A 16 -9.45 12.95 -14.27
C TRP A 16 -8.16 13.74 -14.00
N CYS A 17 -7.20 13.71 -14.92
CA CYS A 17 -5.99 14.52 -14.85
C CYS A 17 -6.28 16.04 -14.93
N GLU A 18 -7.22 16.46 -15.79
CA GLU A 18 -7.69 17.85 -15.85
C GLU A 18 -8.24 18.36 -14.51
N ARG A 19 -9.00 17.53 -13.78
CA ARG A 19 -9.52 17.88 -12.43
C ARG A 19 -8.42 18.06 -11.39
N ARG A 20 -7.22 17.52 -11.64
CA ARG A 20 -6.03 17.65 -10.78
C ARG A 20 -5.08 18.77 -11.22
N GLU A 21 -5.54 19.67 -12.09
CA GLU A 21 -4.75 20.80 -12.60
C GLU A 21 -3.49 20.38 -13.39
N GLN A 22 -3.40 19.11 -13.81
CA GLN A 22 -2.32 18.59 -14.65
C GLN A 22 -2.91 17.97 -15.92
N PRO A 23 -3.22 18.77 -16.95
CA PRO A 23 -3.84 18.27 -18.17
C PRO A 23 -2.91 17.36 -18.96
N GLY A 24 -3.48 16.35 -19.63
CA GLY A 24 -2.74 15.37 -20.42
C GLY A 24 -2.51 14.07 -19.65
N ASP A 25 -1.27 13.59 -19.64
CA ASP A 25 -0.89 12.30 -19.04
C ASP A 25 -0.20 12.49 -17.69
N CYS A 26 -0.99 12.83 -16.66
CA CYS A 26 -0.45 13.23 -15.35
C CYS A 26 0.24 12.09 -14.57
N LEU A 27 -0.10 10.83 -14.85
CA LEU A 27 0.52 9.64 -14.26
C LEU A 27 1.51 8.94 -15.21
N ARG A 28 1.74 9.49 -16.41
CA ARG A 28 2.61 8.89 -17.45
C ARG A 28 2.20 7.46 -17.85
N LEU A 29 0.90 7.22 -17.98
CA LEU A 29 0.35 5.90 -18.33
C LEU A 29 0.23 5.67 -19.85
N LEU A 30 0.50 6.69 -20.67
CA LEU A 30 0.38 6.66 -22.13
C LEU A 30 1.75 6.68 -22.84
N ASP A 31 2.85 6.49 -22.10
CA ASP A 31 4.22 6.47 -22.66
C ASP A 31 4.40 5.30 -23.66
N GLU A 32 3.68 4.19 -23.49
CA GLU A 32 3.78 2.99 -24.34
C GLU A 32 2.77 2.97 -25.51
N GLY A 33 1.80 3.88 -25.53
CA GLY A 33 0.79 3.92 -26.58
C GLY A 33 -0.40 4.85 -26.28
N PRO A 34 -1.27 5.07 -27.28
CA PRO A 34 -2.38 6.02 -27.16
C PRO A 34 -3.54 5.54 -26.26
N LEU A 35 -3.46 4.30 -25.75
CA LEU A 35 -4.49 3.68 -24.90
C LEU A 35 -3.87 3.14 -23.63
N LEU A 36 -4.64 3.12 -22.54
CA LEU A 36 -4.22 2.48 -21.29
C LEU A 36 -4.01 0.98 -21.50
N ALA A 37 -2.75 0.57 -21.42
CA ALA A 37 -2.38 -0.84 -21.30
C ALA A 37 -2.90 -1.43 -19.98
N SER A 38 -2.90 -2.76 -19.88
CA SER A 38 -3.48 -3.46 -18.72
C SER A 38 -2.86 -3.04 -17.39
N ASP A 39 -1.54 -2.84 -17.35
CA ASP A 39 -0.80 -2.33 -16.21
C ASP A 39 -1.16 -0.87 -15.88
N GLY A 40 -1.35 -0.03 -16.90
CA GLY A 40 -1.87 1.32 -16.77
C GLY A 40 -3.27 1.37 -16.12
N LYS A 41 -4.15 0.40 -16.41
CA LYS A 41 -5.47 0.29 -15.77
C LYS A 41 -5.34 -0.01 -14.27
N TYR A 42 -4.44 -0.91 -13.89
CA TYR A 42 -4.18 -1.20 -12.47
C TYR A 42 -3.56 -0.01 -11.74
N ALA A 43 -2.61 0.68 -12.38
CA ALA A 43 -1.99 1.89 -11.84
C ALA A 43 -3.02 3.01 -11.63
N LEU A 44 -3.90 3.23 -12.61
CA LEU A 44 -5.00 4.20 -12.50
C LEU A 44 -5.98 3.83 -11.37
N ALA A 45 -6.38 2.56 -11.27
CA ALA A 45 -7.26 2.10 -10.20
C ALA A 45 -6.66 2.34 -8.81
N MET A 46 -5.37 2.05 -8.63
CA MET A 46 -4.65 2.33 -7.39
C MET A 46 -4.57 3.84 -7.11
N ALA A 47 -4.26 4.66 -8.12
CA ALA A 47 -4.19 6.11 -7.97
C ALA A 47 -5.54 6.73 -7.56
N ILE A 48 -6.65 6.19 -8.05
CA ILE A 48 -7.99 6.59 -7.62
C ILE A 48 -8.26 6.12 -6.18
N ALA A 49 -7.93 4.87 -5.84
CA ALA A 49 -8.13 4.31 -4.50
C ALA A 49 -7.33 5.05 -3.42
N MET A 50 -6.14 5.56 -3.77
CA MET A 50 -5.25 6.29 -2.87
C MET A 50 -5.42 7.82 -2.93
N ASP A 51 -6.36 8.35 -3.71
CA ASP A 51 -6.50 9.80 -3.93
C ASP A 51 -6.62 10.59 -2.63
N SER A 52 -7.54 10.18 -1.75
CA SER A 52 -7.75 10.86 -0.45
C SER A 52 -6.51 10.80 0.43
N VAL A 53 -5.81 9.66 0.45
CA VAL A 53 -4.56 9.48 1.22
C VAL A 53 -3.48 10.44 0.73
N TRP A 54 -3.37 10.64 -0.58
CA TRP A 54 -2.34 11.51 -1.16
C TRP A 54 -2.64 12.99 -0.94
N GLN A 55 -3.91 13.40 -1.01
CA GLN A 55 -4.33 14.76 -0.68
C GLN A 55 -4.03 15.09 0.79
N GLU A 56 -4.41 14.20 1.71
CA GLU A 56 -4.13 14.34 3.14
C GLU A 56 -2.63 14.36 3.42
N THR A 57 -1.86 13.48 2.78
CA THR A 57 -0.39 13.45 2.93
C THR A 57 0.25 14.73 2.43
N ALA A 58 -0.18 15.24 1.25
CA ALA A 58 0.34 16.49 0.69
C ALA A 58 0.01 17.69 1.59
N ASP A 59 -1.20 17.74 2.15
CA ASP A 59 -1.60 18.82 3.07
C ASP A 59 -0.91 18.71 4.42
N ALA A 60 -0.73 17.50 4.96
CA ALA A 60 0.07 17.26 6.15
C ALA A 60 1.52 17.69 5.94
N LEU A 61 2.10 17.41 4.77
CA LEU A 61 3.46 17.83 4.41
C LEU A 61 3.58 19.35 4.29
N LYS A 62 2.59 20.06 3.72
CA LYS A 62 2.55 21.54 3.73
C LYS A 62 2.51 22.10 5.15
N ALA A 63 1.85 21.40 6.08
CA ALA A 63 1.77 21.80 7.48
C ALA A 63 3.07 21.59 8.25
N VAL A 64 4.07 20.89 7.70
CA VAL A 64 5.34 20.70 8.38
C VAL A 64 6.25 21.90 8.18
N ALA A 65 6.32 22.73 9.22
CA ALA A 65 7.06 23.99 9.23
C ALA A 65 8.59 23.86 9.14
N ASN A 66 9.16 22.66 9.28
CA ASN A 66 10.61 22.45 9.22
C ASN A 66 10.99 21.27 8.30
N PRO A 67 11.48 21.54 7.07
CA PRO A 67 11.89 20.50 6.13
C PRO A 67 13.09 19.68 6.62
N GLU A 68 13.97 20.26 7.45
CA GLU A 68 15.08 19.52 8.04
C GLU A 68 14.60 18.50 9.08
N ALA A 69 13.57 18.84 9.86
CA ALA A 69 12.96 17.90 10.82
C ALA A 69 12.28 16.73 10.09
N LEU A 70 11.64 16.98 8.94
CA LEU A 70 11.11 15.93 8.07
C LEU A 70 12.20 15.02 7.56
N LEU A 71 13.24 15.59 6.95
CA LEU A 71 14.37 14.82 6.43
C LEU A 71 15.04 14.01 7.53
N ALA A 72 15.22 14.58 8.72
CA ALA A 72 15.76 13.87 9.88
C ALA A 72 14.85 12.70 10.29
N THR A 73 13.53 12.90 10.33
CA THR A 73 12.56 11.86 10.72
C THR A 73 12.49 10.74 9.67
N VAL A 74 12.46 11.08 8.38
CA VAL A 74 12.47 10.12 7.27
C VAL A 74 13.78 9.35 7.27
N THR A 75 14.91 10.03 7.39
CA THR A 75 16.23 9.40 7.44
C THR A 75 16.35 8.49 8.66
N ALA A 76 15.92 8.93 9.84
CA ALA A 76 15.89 8.12 11.05
C ALA A 76 15.00 6.87 10.87
N SER A 77 13.84 7.02 10.24
CA SER A 77 12.93 5.90 9.96
C SER A 77 13.55 4.90 8.99
N VAL A 78 14.14 5.37 7.89
CA VAL A 78 14.83 4.52 6.91
C VAL A 78 16.03 3.83 7.55
N THR A 79 16.84 4.53 8.34
CA THR A 79 17.96 3.97 9.09
C THR A 79 17.48 2.92 10.09
N MET A 80 16.40 3.17 10.82
CA MET A 80 15.80 2.20 11.74
C MET A 80 15.31 0.95 11.00
N TYR A 81 14.62 1.11 9.86
CA TYR A 81 14.20 -0.01 9.02
C TYR A 81 15.40 -0.80 8.49
N MET A 82 16.44 -0.12 8.00
CA MET A 82 17.66 -0.77 7.53
C MET A 82 18.40 -1.50 8.65
N LEU A 83 18.43 -0.95 9.87
CA LEU A 83 18.97 -1.62 11.04
C LEU A 83 18.14 -2.85 11.41
N LEU A 84 16.80 -2.76 11.37
CA LEU A 84 15.91 -3.90 11.60
C LEU A 84 16.11 -5.02 10.57
N TRP A 85 16.40 -4.67 9.32
CA TRP A 85 16.73 -5.61 8.25
C TRP A 85 18.14 -6.20 8.37
N ALA A 86 19.11 -5.39 8.84
CA ALA A 86 20.50 -5.80 9.02
C ALA A 86 20.75 -6.57 10.32
N LEU A 87 19.85 -6.44 11.31
CA LEU A 87 19.87 -7.28 12.50
C LEU A 87 19.66 -8.74 12.07
N PRO A 88 20.49 -9.66 12.56
CA PRO A 88 20.32 -11.06 12.24
C PRO A 88 18.91 -11.46 12.70
N GLU A 89 18.15 -12.01 11.76
CA GLU A 89 16.77 -12.48 11.93
C GLU A 89 16.43 -13.21 13.25
N PRO A 90 17.32 -13.88 14.01
CA PRO A 90 16.98 -14.43 15.34
C PRO A 90 16.40 -13.45 16.35
N VAL A 91 16.78 -12.17 16.36
CA VAL A 91 16.26 -11.24 17.39
C VAL A 91 14.80 -10.89 17.12
N SER A 92 14.47 -10.52 15.88
CA SER A 92 13.10 -10.19 15.48
C SER A 92 12.18 -11.42 15.52
N LYS A 93 12.64 -12.56 15.01
CA LYS A 93 11.91 -13.83 15.11
C LYS A 93 11.77 -14.30 16.55
N GLY A 94 12.78 -14.08 17.39
CA GLY A 94 12.76 -14.40 18.81
C GLY A 94 11.74 -13.56 19.58
N LEU A 95 11.71 -12.25 19.35
CA LEU A 95 10.72 -11.35 19.94
C LEU A 95 9.29 -11.71 19.49
N ALA A 96 9.10 -11.93 18.19
CA ALA A 96 7.80 -12.35 17.66
C ALA A 96 7.35 -13.70 18.26
N ALA A 97 8.25 -14.68 18.37
CA ALA A 97 7.96 -15.97 18.97
C ALA A 97 7.60 -15.84 20.47
N LEU A 98 8.34 -15.01 21.22
CA LEU A 98 8.07 -14.77 22.64
C LEU A 98 6.73 -14.06 22.86
N LEU A 99 6.43 -13.03 22.08
CA LEU A 99 5.15 -12.32 22.13
C LEU A 99 3.99 -13.26 21.80
N THR A 100 4.15 -14.08 20.77
CA THR A 100 3.15 -15.09 20.36
C THR A 100 2.95 -16.14 21.45
N ALA A 101 4.03 -16.67 22.01
CA ALA A 101 3.97 -17.64 23.11
C ALA A 101 3.28 -17.04 24.36
N THR A 102 3.58 -15.79 24.69
CA THR A 102 2.94 -15.06 25.80
C THR A 102 1.45 -14.85 25.55
N ALA A 103 1.07 -14.46 24.33
CA ALA A 103 -0.33 -14.31 23.93
C ALA A 103 -1.09 -15.65 24.00
N ILE A 104 -0.48 -16.75 23.53
CA ILE A 104 -1.05 -18.09 23.63
C ILE A 104 -1.22 -18.51 25.09
N ALA A 105 -0.23 -18.24 25.94
CA ALA A 105 -0.31 -18.54 27.37
C ALA A 105 -1.43 -17.73 28.07
N TYR A 106 -1.64 -16.48 27.66
CA TYR A 106 -2.70 -15.63 28.19
C TYR A 106 -4.10 -16.04 27.72
N LEU A 107 -4.26 -16.35 26.42
CA LEU A 107 -5.55 -16.69 25.80
C LEU A 107 -5.97 -18.15 26.02
N GLY A 108 -5.02 -19.01 26.41
CA GLY A 108 -5.20 -20.45 26.50
C GLY A 108 -4.94 -21.15 25.17
N VAL A 109 -4.15 -22.22 25.22
CA VAL A 109 -3.74 -23.02 24.05
C VAL A 109 -4.96 -23.57 23.32
N ASP A 110 -5.97 -24.06 24.04
CA ASP A 110 -7.19 -24.62 23.45
C ASP A 110 -8.02 -23.59 22.65
N THR A 111 -8.08 -22.35 23.14
CA THR A 111 -8.79 -21.25 22.46
C THR A 111 -8.13 -20.93 21.12
N VAL A 112 -6.80 -20.85 21.11
CA VAL A 112 -6.01 -20.54 19.92
C VAL A 112 -6.14 -21.63 18.86
N TRP A 113 -6.08 -22.91 19.25
CA TRP A 113 -6.26 -24.03 18.32
C TRP A 113 -7.65 -24.05 17.68
N ARG A 114 -8.70 -23.81 18.45
CA ARG A 114 -10.07 -23.76 17.92
C ARG A 114 -10.28 -22.63 16.90
N LEU A 115 -9.66 -21.47 17.14
CA LEU A 115 -9.65 -20.35 16.20
C LEU A 115 -8.91 -20.69 14.91
N LEU A 116 -7.75 -21.33 15.02
CA LEU A 116 -6.95 -21.81 13.89
C LEU A 116 -7.71 -22.82 13.04
N ASP A 117 -8.37 -23.81 13.66
CA ASP A 117 -9.19 -24.80 12.96
C ASP A 117 -10.35 -24.14 12.22
N GLY A 118 -11.02 -23.17 12.85
CA GLY A 118 -12.07 -22.37 12.23
C GLY A 118 -11.57 -21.60 11.00
N TRP A 119 -10.43 -20.93 11.11
CA TRP A 119 -9.79 -20.21 10.01
C TRP A 119 -9.40 -21.13 8.85
N VAL A 120 -8.74 -22.25 9.12
CA VAL A 120 -8.35 -23.24 8.08
C VAL A 120 -9.58 -23.80 7.37
N SER A 121 -10.67 -24.03 8.10
CA SER A 121 -11.94 -24.45 7.49
C SER A 121 -12.53 -23.40 6.56
N LEU A 122 -12.38 -22.10 6.87
CA LEU A 122 -12.81 -21.00 6.01
C LEU A 122 -11.94 -20.88 4.76
N VAL A 123 -10.61 -20.92 4.90
CA VAL A 123 -9.68 -20.80 3.76
C VAL A 123 -9.91 -21.92 2.73
N ARG A 124 -10.05 -23.16 3.20
CA ARG A 124 -10.33 -24.32 2.33
C ARG A 124 -11.68 -24.27 1.61
N LYS A 125 -12.59 -23.39 2.00
CA LYS A 125 -13.87 -23.17 1.30
C LYS A 125 -13.79 -22.07 0.25
N VAL A 126 -12.77 -21.22 0.32
CA VAL A 126 -12.53 -20.11 -0.61
C VAL A 126 -11.58 -20.54 -1.73
N ASP A 127 -10.66 -21.47 -1.46
CA ASP A 127 -9.92 -22.26 -2.46
C ASP A 127 -10.82 -23.29 -3.16
#